data_AF-A0AB40BPG6-F1
#
_entry.id   AF-A0AB40BPG6-F1
#
_cell.length_a   1.000
_cell.length_b   1.000
_cell.length_c   1.000
_cell.angle_alpha   90.00
_cell.angle_beta   90.00
_cell.angle_gamma   90.00
#
_symmetry.space_group_name_H-M   'P 1'
#
loop_
_entity.id
_entity.type
_entity.pdbx_description
1 polymer ?
#
loop_
_entity_poly.entity_id
_entity_poly.type
_entity_poly.pdbx_seq_one_letter_code
_entity_poly.pdbx_strand_id
1 'polypeptide(L)'
;MGSPDSASASPRATAVDHSSSPRSPTSDDRVKPTHIRFLVSNMAAGSIIGKGGSTITEFQSQSHARIQLSRNHEFFPGTSDRVIMISGAFDEIMKAMELILEKLLAEGEDGNDVDSRSTVRLVVPNNSCGGIIGKGGATIKSFIEDSQAHIKISPQDHNFVGLNDRLVTLTGSLEELLRAVDLILTKLTEDAYYLRSIYSPWPYVGVKLPGYQGVPNGYPMAPPAYNAMNYGPNGVGGKYPSKKVVSARSPAGPNEYQGDSVTIGIADEHIGVVVGRGGRNIMEITQGSGARIKISDRGDFMPGTSDRKVTITGSPEAIHIAEDMIKQKISTMSEN
;
A
#
# COMPACT_ATOMS: atom_id res chain seq x y z
N MET A 1 -1.41 60.20 72.62
CA MET A 1 -1.14 58.93 73.31
C MET A 1 -0.87 57.88 72.25
N GLY A 2 0.31 57.24 72.31
CA GLY A 2 0.64 56.03 71.56
C GLY A 2 1.20 56.20 70.15
N SER A 3 2.52 56.36 70.04
CA SER A 3 3.33 55.77 68.94
C SER A 3 4.08 54.56 69.54
N PRO A 4 4.84 53.72 68.80
CA PRO A 4 4.96 53.48 67.35
C PRO A 4 4.98 51.96 67.00
N ASP A 5 5.18 51.60 65.74
CA ASP A 5 6.08 50.50 65.30
C ASP A 5 6.29 50.70 63.77
N SER A 6 7.42 51.29 63.32
CA SER A 6 8.67 50.62 62.86
C SER A 6 8.42 49.38 61.98
N ALA A 7 8.99 49.18 60.79
CA ALA A 7 10.31 49.54 60.25
C ALA A 7 10.30 49.36 58.70
N SER A 8 10.84 50.30 57.92
CA SER A 8 12.12 50.24 57.18
C SER A 8 12.27 49.20 56.04
N ALA A 9 12.18 49.71 54.80
CA ALA A 9 13.14 49.64 53.69
C ALA A 9 13.86 48.33 53.25
N SER A 10 13.55 47.95 51.99
CA SER A 10 14.45 47.53 50.89
C SER A 10 15.01 46.08 50.87
N PRO A 11 15.57 45.62 49.73
CA PRO A 11 14.90 45.14 48.51
C PRO A 11 15.27 43.66 48.21
N ARG A 12 14.53 42.92 47.35
CA ARG A 12 14.97 41.56 46.98
C ARG A 12 14.68 41.17 45.52
N ALA A 13 15.78 41.18 44.78
CA ALA A 13 16.25 40.22 43.77
C ALA A 13 15.26 39.56 42.81
N THR A 14 15.53 39.82 41.52
CA THR A 14 15.23 38.99 40.36
C THR A 14 15.51 37.51 40.61
N ALA A 15 14.47 36.68 40.55
CA ALA A 15 14.58 35.23 40.50
C ALA A 15 14.35 34.76 39.06
N VAL A 16 15.42 34.27 38.45
CA VAL A 16 15.43 33.52 37.20
C VAL A 16 15.04 32.10 37.57
N ASP A 17 13.89 31.59 37.10
CA ASP A 17 13.55 30.17 37.24
C ASP A 17 13.71 29.48 35.89
N HIS A 18 14.87 28.86 35.72
CA HIS A 18 15.10 27.80 34.76
C HIS A 18 14.82 26.47 35.44
N SER A 19 13.67 25.86 35.15
CA SER A 19 13.48 24.41 35.32
C SER A 19 12.35 23.84 34.44
N SER A 20 12.33 24.19 33.15
CA SER A 20 11.65 23.34 32.17
C SER A 20 12.51 22.10 31.94
N SER A 21 12.31 21.07 32.77
CA SER A 21 12.83 19.73 32.51
C SER A 21 12.39 19.33 31.09
N PRO A 22 13.32 18.91 30.21
CA PRO A 22 12.94 18.34 28.93
C PRO A 22 12.07 17.12 29.24
N ARG A 23 10.82 17.11 28.77
CA ARG A 23 10.04 15.87 28.74
C ARG A 23 10.87 14.90 27.91
N SER A 24 11.50 13.94 28.58
CA SER A 24 12.04 12.76 27.95
C SER A 24 10.93 12.20 27.05
N PRO A 25 11.17 11.99 25.74
CA PRO A 25 10.18 11.39 24.88
C PRO A 25 9.81 10.05 25.50
N THR A 26 8.56 9.94 25.96
CA THR A 26 8.01 8.68 26.43
C THR A 26 8.11 7.71 25.26
N SER A 27 8.77 6.58 25.50
CA SER A 27 9.05 5.51 24.55
C SER A 27 7.79 4.73 24.13
N ASP A 28 6.75 5.45 23.68
CA ASP A 28 5.49 4.89 23.16
C ASP A 28 4.90 5.71 21.99
N ASP A 29 5.73 6.45 21.26
CA ASP A 29 5.45 6.73 19.85
C ASP A 29 5.86 5.49 19.07
N ARG A 30 4.99 4.47 19.04
CA ARG A 30 5.13 3.39 18.07
C ARG A 30 5.15 4.05 16.70
N VAL A 31 6.33 4.15 16.09
CA VAL A 31 6.50 4.67 14.73
C VAL A 31 5.55 3.87 13.85
N LYS A 32 4.46 4.51 13.41
CA LYS A 32 3.40 3.82 12.69
C LYS A 32 4.01 3.31 11.39
N PRO A 33 3.97 1.99 11.12
CA PRO A 33 4.48 1.48 9.86
C PRO A 33 3.66 2.11 8.73
N THR A 34 4.36 2.56 7.71
CA THR A 34 3.78 3.10 6.49
C THR A 34 4.39 2.38 5.29
N HIS A 35 4.04 2.82 4.08
CA HIS A 35 4.62 2.32 2.85
C HIS A 35 4.75 3.45 1.84
N ILE A 36 5.53 3.20 0.80
CA ILE A 36 5.55 3.99 -0.43
C ILE A 36 5.56 3.04 -1.62
N ARG A 37 4.87 3.42 -2.70
CA ARG A 37 4.83 2.67 -3.95
C ARG A 37 5.32 3.56 -5.10
N PHE A 38 6.14 3.03 -6.00
CA PHE A 38 6.56 3.75 -7.20
C PHE A 38 6.82 2.82 -8.38
N LEU A 39 6.90 3.42 -9.57
CA LEU A 39 7.14 2.69 -10.81
C LEU A 39 8.62 2.60 -11.12
N VAL A 40 9.04 1.43 -11.59
CA VAL A 40 10.38 1.17 -12.12
C VAL A 40 10.27 0.42 -13.44
N SER A 41 11.14 0.74 -14.39
CA SER A 41 11.21 -0.01 -15.66
C SER A 41 11.59 -1.47 -15.40
N ASN A 42 11.31 -2.36 -16.35
CA ASN A 42 11.69 -3.77 -16.18
C ASN A 42 13.21 -3.97 -16.06
N MET A 43 14.02 -3.12 -16.70
CA MET A 43 15.48 -3.13 -16.57
C MET A 43 15.92 -2.67 -15.17
N ALA A 44 15.40 -1.54 -14.72
CA ALA A 44 15.63 -0.99 -13.37
C ALA A 44 15.23 -2.01 -12.28
N ALA A 45 14.09 -2.68 -12.45
CA ALA A 45 13.65 -3.76 -11.59
C ALA A 45 14.67 -4.91 -11.51
N GLY A 46 15.24 -5.33 -12.63
CA GLY A 46 16.28 -6.37 -12.67
C GLY A 46 17.53 -5.97 -11.90
N SER A 47 17.94 -4.71 -12.03
CA SER A 47 19.06 -4.11 -11.30
C SER A 47 18.84 -4.06 -9.78
N ILE A 48 17.69 -3.57 -9.36
CA ILE A 48 17.31 -3.47 -7.93
C ILE A 48 17.28 -4.86 -7.29
N ILE A 49 16.80 -5.89 -8.01
CA ILE A 49 16.82 -7.27 -7.51
C ILE A 49 18.27 -7.75 -7.39
N GLY A 50 19.10 -7.53 -8.41
CA GLY A 50 20.45 -8.05 -8.49
C GLY A 50 20.53 -9.55 -8.76
N LYS A 51 21.74 -10.06 -9.03
CA LYS A 51 21.96 -11.48 -9.33
C LYS A 51 21.61 -12.32 -8.11
N GLY A 52 20.62 -13.20 -8.24
CA GLY A 52 20.14 -14.04 -7.13
C GLY A 52 19.43 -13.28 -6.02
N GLY A 53 19.01 -12.03 -6.24
CA GLY A 53 18.40 -11.20 -5.20
C GLY A 53 19.40 -10.50 -4.27
N SER A 54 20.69 -10.46 -4.61
CA SER A 54 21.73 -9.91 -3.74
C SER A 54 21.50 -8.44 -3.39
N THR A 55 21.21 -7.61 -4.38
CA THR A 55 21.08 -6.15 -4.22
C THR A 55 19.85 -5.79 -3.39
N ILE A 56 18.69 -6.38 -3.68
CA ILE A 56 17.47 -6.13 -2.90
C ILE A 56 17.60 -6.64 -1.46
N THR A 57 18.36 -7.72 -1.24
CA THR A 57 18.65 -8.23 0.11
C THR A 57 19.54 -7.26 0.87
N GLU A 58 20.56 -6.71 0.22
CA GLU A 58 21.43 -5.68 0.78
C GLU A 58 20.65 -4.41 1.14
N PHE A 59 19.80 -3.90 0.24
CA PHE A 59 19.00 -2.70 0.50
C PHE A 59 18.05 -2.89 1.68
N GLN A 60 17.39 -4.05 1.78
CA GLN A 60 16.56 -4.37 2.94
C GLN A 60 17.38 -4.49 4.23
N SER A 61 18.60 -5.03 4.15
CA SER A 61 19.49 -5.14 5.31
C SER A 61 19.98 -3.78 5.80
N GLN A 62 20.30 -2.85 4.90
CA GLN A 62 20.83 -1.53 5.27
C GLN A 62 19.72 -0.56 5.72
N SER A 63 18.55 -0.64 5.09
CA SER A 63 17.43 0.26 5.40
C SER A 63 16.53 -0.24 6.51
N HIS A 64 16.58 -1.53 6.85
CA HIS A 64 15.61 -2.24 7.69
C HIS A 64 14.17 -2.25 7.15
N ALA A 65 13.91 -1.63 5.99
CA ALA A 65 12.63 -1.65 5.33
C ALA A 65 12.38 -2.98 4.62
N ARG A 66 11.11 -3.34 4.46
CA ARG A 66 10.67 -4.43 3.58
C ARG A 66 10.48 -3.90 2.17
N ILE A 67 11.21 -4.48 1.20
CA ILE A 67 11.13 -4.08 -0.20
C ILE A 67 10.51 -5.22 -1.00
N GLN A 68 9.39 -4.94 -1.67
CA GLN A 68 8.66 -5.88 -2.51
C GLN A 68 8.52 -5.33 -3.93
N LEU A 69 8.53 -6.22 -4.91
CA LEU A 69 8.38 -5.86 -6.32
C LEU A 69 7.27 -6.70 -6.94
N SER A 70 6.43 -6.10 -7.79
CA SER A 70 5.42 -6.83 -8.58
C SER A 70 6.09 -7.92 -9.42
N ARG A 71 5.40 -8.99 -9.80
CA ARG A 71 6.02 -10.10 -10.56
C ARG A 71 6.49 -9.66 -11.95
N ASN A 72 7.29 -10.50 -12.61
CA ASN A 72 7.61 -10.26 -14.01
C ASN A 72 6.31 -10.28 -14.85
N HIS A 73 6.18 -9.34 -15.80
CA HIS A 73 4.98 -9.08 -16.58
C HIS A 73 3.74 -8.62 -15.79
N GLU A 74 3.90 -8.27 -14.51
CA GLU A 74 2.88 -7.62 -13.70
C GLU A 74 3.16 -6.11 -13.65
N PHE A 75 2.60 -5.41 -14.63
CA PHE A 75 2.83 -3.98 -14.82
C PHE A 75 1.72 -3.13 -14.22
N PHE A 76 2.06 -1.89 -13.89
CA PHE A 76 1.06 -0.87 -13.60
C PHE A 76 0.17 -0.64 -14.85
N PRO A 77 -1.16 -0.55 -14.71
CA PRO A 77 -2.05 -0.41 -15.86
C PRO A 77 -1.69 0.82 -16.72
N GLY A 78 -1.63 0.61 -18.04
CA GLY A 78 -1.26 1.65 -19.00
C GLY A 78 0.24 1.92 -19.12
N THR A 79 1.09 1.12 -18.45
CA THR A 79 2.55 1.21 -18.56
C THR A 79 3.17 -0.16 -18.78
N SER A 80 4.47 -0.16 -19.07
CA SER A 80 5.35 -1.34 -19.08
C SER A 80 6.22 -1.41 -17.82
N ASP A 81 5.83 -0.69 -16.76
CA ASP A 81 6.63 -0.53 -15.56
C ASP A 81 6.12 -1.43 -14.45
N ARG A 82 7.06 -2.01 -13.72
CA ARG A 82 6.78 -2.78 -12.51
C ARG A 82 6.59 -1.82 -11.34
N VAL A 83 5.89 -2.30 -10.32
CA VAL A 83 5.65 -1.51 -9.12
C VAL A 83 6.51 -2.04 -7.99
N ILE A 84 7.25 -1.15 -7.35
CA ILE A 84 7.97 -1.42 -6.11
C ILE A 84 7.18 -0.88 -4.94
N MET A 85 7.17 -1.62 -3.84
CA MET A 85 6.57 -1.24 -2.57
C MET A 85 7.62 -1.36 -1.48
N ILE A 86 7.87 -0.27 -0.78
CA ILE A 86 8.74 -0.23 0.39
C ILE A 86 7.83 -0.02 1.59
N SER A 87 7.99 -0.82 2.65
CA SER A 87 7.19 -0.73 3.87
C SER A 87 8.08 -0.80 5.10
N GLY A 88 7.79 0.02 6.10
CA GLY A 88 8.61 0.15 7.31
C GLY A 88 8.28 1.42 8.08
N ALA A 89 9.16 1.79 9.01
CA ALA A 89 9.17 3.11 9.62
C ALA A 89 9.51 4.20 8.57
N PHE A 90 9.21 5.45 8.91
CA PHE A 90 9.44 6.58 8.00
C PHE A 90 10.91 6.68 7.56
N ASP A 91 11.85 6.65 8.50
CA ASP A 91 13.28 6.75 8.22
C ASP A 91 13.82 5.54 7.45
N GLU A 92 13.30 4.34 7.73
CA GLU A 92 13.64 3.11 7.01
C GLU A 92 13.23 3.21 5.53
N ILE A 93 12.04 3.75 5.26
CA ILE A 93 11.56 3.97 3.88
C ILE A 93 12.41 5.01 3.17
N MET A 94 12.74 6.12 3.82
CA MET A 94 13.59 7.16 3.23
C MET A 94 14.98 6.62 2.92
N LYS A 95 15.57 5.81 3.81
CA LYS A 95 16.86 5.17 3.57
C LYS A 95 16.82 4.18 2.40
N ALA A 96 15.77 3.37 2.32
CA ALA A 96 15.58 2.45 1.19
C ALA A 96 15.41 3.22 -0.14
N MET A 97 14.69 4.34 -0.11
CA MET A 97 14.49 5.20 -1.29
C MET A 97 15.82 5.76 -1.81
N GLU A 98 16.66 6.28 -0.91
CA GLU A 98 18.01 6.78 -1.22
C GLU A 98 18.85 5.70 -1.92
N LEU A 99 19.00 4.52 -1.30
CA LEU A 99 19.80 3.40 -1.84
C LEU A 99 19.33 2.98 -3.24
N ILE A 100 18.01 2.93 -3.46
CA ILE A 100 17.44 2.55 -4.75
C ILE A 100 17.69 3.63 -5.81
N LEU A 101 17.47 4.91 -5.48
CA LEU A 101 17.66 5.99 -6.44
C LEU A 101 19.13 6.17 -6.82
N GLU A 102 20.06 6.08 -5.85
CA GLU A 102 21.50 6.07 -6.12
C GLU A 102 21.88 4.95 -7.10
N LYS A 103 21.33 3.75 -6.87
CA LYS A 103 21.59 2.60 -7.73
C LYS A 103 21.07 2.80 -9.15
N LEU A 104 19.87 3.38 -9.29
CA LEU A 104 19.27 3.66 -10.60
C LEU A 104 19.98 4.78 -11.35
N LEU A 105 20.51 5.77 -10.63
CA LEU A 105 21.33 6.84 -11.19
C LEU A 105 22.67 6.29 -11.71
N ALA A 106 23.39 5.52 -10.90
CA ALA A 106 24.70 4.98 -11.25
C ALA A 106 24.69 4.05 -12.48
N GLU A 107 23.56 3.40 -12.77
CA GLU A 107 23.41 2.56 -13.97
C GLU A 107 22.89 3.31 -15.21
N GLY A 108 22.48 4.56 -15.05
CA GLY A 108 22.13 5.45 -16.17
C GLY A 108 23.34 6.17 -16.78
N GLU A 109 24.51 6.10 -16.15
CA GLU A 109 25.71 6.89 -16.47
C GLU A 109 26.63 6.28 -17.56
N ASP A 110 26.07 5.57 -18.55
CA ASP A 110 26.81 5.18 -19.77
C ASP A 110 26.90 6.32 -20.81
N GLY A 111 26.50 7.55 -20.46
CA GLY A 111 26.59 8.72 -21.34
C GLY A 111 26.75 10.04 -20.57
N ASN A 112 27.87 10.73 -20.80
CA ASN A 112 28.23 12.07 -20.32
C ASN A 112 27.08 13.09 -20.34
N ASP A 113 26.38 13.30 -19.22
CA ASP A 113 25.63 14.54 -19.04
C ASP A 113 25.72 15.04 -17.59
N VAL A 114 26.11 16.30 -17.43
CA VAL A 114 26.46 16.95 -16.15
C VAL A 114 25.21 17.37 -15.36
N ASP A 115 24.02 16.97 -15.81
CA ASP A 115 22.73 17.33 -15.22
C ASP A 115 21.82 16.08 -15.12
N SER A 116 22.26 15.07 -14.37
CA SER A 116 21.56 13.78 -14.14
C SER A 116 20.24 13.96 -13.39
N ARG A 117 19.28 14.63 -14.01
CA ARG A 117 17.92 14.80 -13.50
C ARG A 117 17.17 13.50 -13.70
N SER A 118 16.86 12.83 -12.59
CA SER A 118 16.09 11.60 -12.58
C SER A 118 14.59 11.87 -12.54
N THR A 119 13.82 10.87 -12.96
CA THR A 119 12.35 10.90 -12.87
C THR A 119 11.84 9.73 -12.04
N VAL A 120 10.97 10.02 -11.07
CA VAL A 120 10.34 9.02 -10.20
C VAL A 120 8.83 9.19 -10.29
N ARG A 121 8.10 8.08 -10.48
CA ARG A 121 6.63 8.11 -10.51
C ARG A 121 6.07 7.35 -9.33
N LEU A 122 5.65 8.08 -8.31
CA LEU A 122 4.98 7.52 -7.14
C LEU A 122 3.56 7.08 -7.51
N VAL A 123 3.13 5.96 -6.95
CA VAL A 123 1.78 5.44 -7.07
C VAL A 123 1.01 5.81 -5.80
N VAL A 124 0.02 6.69 -5.94
CA VAL A 124 -0.71 7.27 -4.82
C VAL A 124 -2.21 7.03 -4.98
N PRO A 125 -2.93 6.52 -3.97
CA PRO A 125 -4.38 6.41 -4.02
C PRO A 125 -5.06 7.76 -4.30
N ASN A 126 -6.06 7.77 -5.17
CA ASN A 126 -6.76 8.98 -5.59
C ASN A 126 -7.31 9.79 -4.40
N ASN A 127 -7.82 9.11 -3.37
CA ASN A 127 -8.36 9.74 -2.17
C ASN A 127 -7.30 10.54 -1.40
N SER A 128 -6.03 10.13 -1.46
CA SER A 128 -4.92 10.80 -0.79
C SER A 128 -4.31 11.94 -1.61
N CYS A 129 -4.54 11.97 -2.94
CA CYS A 129 -4.03 13.04 -3.81
C CYS A 129 -4.60 14.42 -3.46
N GLY A 130 -5.82 14.50 -2.90
CA GLY A 130 -6.41 15.77 -2.47
C GLY A 130 -5.57 16.47 -1.40
N GLY A 131 -4.97 15.70 -0.48
CA GLY A 131 -4.08 16.21 0.56
C GLY A 131 -2.74 16.73 0.01
N ILE A 132 -2.19 16.06 -1.00
CA ILE A 132 -0.97 16.50 -1.70
C ILE A 132 -1.22 17.79 -2.48
N ILE A 133 -2.35 17.90 -3.19
CA ILE A 133 -2.70 19.08 -3.97
C ILE A 133 -2.95 20.28 -3.05
N GLY A 134 -3.76 20.08 -2.00
CA GLY A 134 -4.18 21.15 -1.10
C GLY A 134 -5.21 22.11 -1.72
N LYS A 135 -5.80 22.97 -0.88
CA LYS A 135 -6.79 23.96 -1.32
C LYS A 135 -6.16 24.93 -2.33
N GLY A 136 -6.73 25.05 -3.53
CA GLY A 136 -6.20 25.90 -4.60
C GLY A 136 -4.80 25.52 -5.10
N GLY A 137 -4.35 24.28 -4.84
CA GLY A 137 -2.99 23.84 -5.18
C GLY A 137 -1.90 24.38 -4.25
N ALA A 138 -2.25 24.93 -3.08
CA ALA A 138 -1.28 25.56 -2.19
C ALA A 138 -0.20 24.58 -1.68
N THR A 139 -0.58 23.35 -1.32
CA THR A 139 0.34 22.35 -0.76
C THR A 139 1.30 21.80 -1.82
N ILE A 140 0.82 21.48 -3.02
CA ILE A 140 1.72 21.05 -4.09
C ILE A 140 2.68 22.16 -4.51
N LYS A 141 2.24 23.43 -4.49
CA LYS A 141 3.13 24.57 -4.75
C LYS A 141 4.23 24.70 -3.70
N SER A 142 3.91 24.55 -2.41
CA SER A 142 4.93 24.57 -1.36
C SER A 142 5.89 23.38 -1.50
N PHE A 143 5.41 22.20 -1.91
CA PHE A 143 6.32 21.07 -2.14
C PHE A 143 7.28 21.31 -3.29
N ILE A 144 6.82 21.94 -4.38
CA ILE A 144 7.68 22.32 -5.51
C ILE A 144 8.73 23.35 -5.06
N GLU A 145 8.32 24.34 -4.25
CA GLU A 145 9.22 25.38 -3.72
C GLU A 145 10.24 24.80 -2.73
N ASP A 146 9.82 23.96 -1.79
CA ASP A 146 10.70 23.44 -0.74
C ASP A 146 11.67 22.36 -1.25
N SER A 147 11.25 21.57 -2.24
CA SER A 147 12.08 20.50 -2.80
C SER A 147 12.92 20.92 -3.99
N GLN A 148 12.60 22.06 -4.62
CA GLN A 148 13.12 22.47 -5.93
C GLN A 148 12.88 21.44 -7.06
N ALA A 149 12.12 20.38 -6.80
CA ALA A 149 11.77 19.36 -7.78
C ALA A 149 10.54 19.79 -8.60
N HIS A 150 10.45 19.32 -9.84
CA HIS A 150 9.24 19.44 -10.63
C HIS A 150 8.26 18.31 -10.28
N ILE A 151 7.09 18.67 -9.75
CA ILE A 151 6.06 17.73 -9.27
C ILE A 151 4.79 17.85 -10.14
N LYS A 152 4.35 16.72 -10.71
CA LYS A 152 3.14 16.64 -11.53
C LYS A 152 2.28 15.45 -11.13
N ILE A 153 1.00 15.70 -10.88
CA ILE A 153 0.03 14.63 -10.58
C ILE A 153 -0.76 14.32 -11.86
N SER A 154 -0.82 13.04 -12.26
CA SER A 154 -1.61 12.59 -13.39
C SER A 154 -3.09 12.89 -13.16
N PRO A 155 -3.90 13.12 -14.21
CA PRO A 155 -5.36 13.05 -14.07
C PRO A 155 -5.76 11.66 -13.57
N GLN A 156 -6.97 11.56 -13.02
CA GLN A 156 -7.54 10.26 -12.70
C GLN A 156 -7.86 9.53 -14.00
N ASP A 157 -7.22 8.38 -14.21
CA ASP A 157 -7.47 7.55 -15.37
C ASP A 157 -8.69 6.66 -15.13
N HIS A 158 -9.72 6.87 -15.94
CA HIS A 158 -10.98 6.12 -15.86
C HIS A 158 -11.04 4.96 -16.86
N ASN A 159 -10.00 4.79 -17.70
CA ASN A 159 -9.93 3.74 -18.71
C ASN A 159 -9.61 2.37 -18.10
N PHE A 160 -8.97 2.35 -16.94
CA PHE A 160 -8.61 1.13 -16.23
C PHE A 160 -9.62 0.85 -15.11
N VAL A 161 -10.52 -0.09 -15.36
CA VAL A 161 -11.55 -0.48 -14.39
C VAL A 161 -10.88 -1.02 -13.12
N GLY A 162 -11.18 -0.39 -11.98
CA GLY A 162 -10.63 -0.75 -10.66
C GLY A 162 -9.32 -0.04 -10.30
N LEU A 163 -8.70 0.70 -11.23
CA LEU A 163 -7.55 1.54 -10.91
C LEU A 163 -8.04 2.80 -10.17
N ASN A 164 -7.73 2.89 -8.88
CA ASN A 164 -8.00 4.07 -8.07
C ASN A 164 -6.71 4.83 -7.70
N ASP A 165 -5.57 4.46 -8.28
CA ASP A 165 -4.30 5.12 -8.04
C ASP A 165 -4.02 6.17 -9.13
N ARG A 166 -3.30 7.22 -8.76
CA ARG A 166 -2.76 8.26 -9.63
C ARG A 166 -1.25 8.27 -9.53
N LEU A 167 -0.61 8.75 -10.60
CA LEU A 167 0.84 8.87 -10.63
C LEU A 167 1.24 10.28 -10.21
N VAL A 168 2.13 10.37 -9.22
CA VAL A 168 2.82 11.61 -8.87
C VAL A 168 4.23 11.52 -9.43
N THR A 169 4.46 12.24 -10.53
CA THR A 169 5.75 12.31 -11.21
C THR A 169 6.61 13.40 -10.57
N LEU A 170 7.80 13.01 -10.14
CA LEU A 170 8.84 13.86 -9.60
C LEU A 170 10.01 13.89 -10.59
N THR A 171 10.57 15.08 -10.85
CA THR A 171 11.76 15.24 -11.70
C THR A 171 12.74 16.19 -11.03
N GLY A 172 13.99 15.75 -10.87
CA GLY A 172 15.02 16.53 -10.18
C GLY A 172 16.32 15.76 -9.96
N SER A 173 17.27 16.39 -9.28
CA SER A 173 18.46 15.73 -8.74
C SER A 173 18.08 14.71 -7.64
N LEU A 174 19.04 13.87 -7.21
CA LEU A 174 18.79 12.93 -6.12
C LEU A 174 18.27 13.61 -4.84
N GLU A 175 18.89 14.72 -4.46
CA GLU A 175 18.51 15.49 -3.27
C GLU A 175 17.11 16.12 -3.42
N GLU A 176 16.84 16.74 -4.57
CA GLU A 176 15.52 17.32 -4.89
C GLU A 176 14.41 16.25 -4.83
N LEU A 177 14.68 15.06 -5.39
CA LEU A 177 13.75 13.94 -5.40
C LEU A 177 13.49 13.40 -3.99
N LEU A 178 14.54 13.17 -3.20
CA LEU A 178 14.39 12.70 -1.82
C LEU A 178 13.62 13.72 -0.97
N ARG A 179 13.88 15.01 -1.14
CA ARG A 179 13.14 16.07 -0.45
C ARG A 179 11.66 16.09 -0.85
N ALA A 180 11.36 15.93 -2.14
CA ALA A 180 9.97 15.85 -2.60
C ALA A 180 9.26 14.60 -2.07
N VAL A 181 9.95 13.46 -2.00
CA VAL A 181 9.41 12.21 -1.44
C VAL A 181 9.11 12.37 0.06
N ASP A 182 10.01 12.99 0.83
CA ASP A 182 9.82 13.27 2.27
C ASP A 182 8.55 14.08 2.53
N LEU A 183 8.38 15.19 1.80
CA LEU A 183 7.22 16.08 1.92
C LEU A 183 5.91 15.37 1.54
N ILE A 184 5.92 14.61 0.44
CA ILE A 184 4.75 13.85 0.00
C ILE A 184 4.41 12.74 1.00
N LEU A 185 5.40 11.96 1.45
CA LEU A 185 5.20 10.85 2.38
C LEU A 185 4.68 11.36 3.72
N THR A 186 5.22 12.48 4.23
CA THR A 186 4.73 13.16 5.42
C THR A 186 3.25 13.52 5.28
N LYS A 187 2.86 14.03 4.11
CA LYS A 187 1.45 14.37 3.86
C LYS A 187 0.55 13.15 3.74
N LEU A 188 1.07 12.06 3.18
CA LEU A 188 0.34 10.80 3.04
C LEU A 188 0.12 10.11 4.39
N THR A 189 1.07 10.19 5.33
CA THR A 189 0.92 9.59 6.66
C THR A 189 -0.08 10.33 7.56
N GLU A 190 -0.40 11.59 7.26
CA GLU A 190 -1.51 12.32 7.87
C GLU A 190 -2.90 11.80 7.42
N ASP A 191 -2.98 11.12 6.27
CA ASP A 191 -4.22 10.56 5.74
C ASP A 191 -4.50 9.16 6.32
N ALA A 192 -5.53 9.05 7.15
CA ALA A 192 -5.96 7.79 7.75
C ALA A 192 -6.33 6.72 6.70
N TYR A 193 -6.83 7.12 5.52
CA TYR A 193 -7.15 6.19 4.44
C TYR A 193 -5.90 5.62 3.77
N TYR A 194 -4.82 6.41 3.70
CA TYR A 194 -3.55 5.96 3.16
C TYR A 194 -2.94 4.84 4.00
N LEU A 195 -2.92 5.01 5.32
CA LEU A 195 -2.38 4.02 6.27
C LEU A 195 -3.14 2.68 6.20
N ARG A 196 -4.44 2.68 5.90
CA ARG A 196 -5.21 1.43 5.69
C ARG A 196 -4.81 0.68 4.41
N SER A 197 -4.19 1.36 3.45
CA SER A 197 -3.81 0.77 2.16
C SER A 197 -2.56 -0.13 2.22
N ILE A 198 -1.84 -0.14 3.34
CA ILE A 198 -0.64 -0.98 3.54
C ILE A 198 -0.95 -2.49 3.45
N TYR A 199 -2.17 -2.90 3.81
CA TYR A 199 -2.60 -4.30 3.81
C TYR A 199 -3.33 -4.72 2.54
N SER A 200 -3.48 -3.81 1.55
CA SER A 200 -4.13 -4.16 0.29
C SER A 200 -3.22 -5.08 -0.51
N PRO A 201 -3.68 -6.25 -0.97
CA PRO A 201 -2.98 -7.03 -1.97
C PRO A 201 -2.73 -6.17 -3.21
N TRP A 202 -1.65 -6.46 -3.95
CA TRP A 202 -1.30 -5.78 -5.20
C TRP A 202 -2.53 -5.72 -6.13
N PRO A 203 -3.09 -4.53 -6.40
CA PRO A 203 -4.40 -4.40 -7.06
C PRO A 203 -4.33 -4.69 -8.57
N TYR A 204 -3.12 -4.91 -9.11
CA TYR A 204 -2.90 -5.10 -10.55
C TYR A 204 -2.83 -6.58 -10.95
N VAL A 205 -2.85 -7.51 -9.98
CA VAL A 205 -2.93 -8.96 -10.26
C VAL A 205 -4.31 -9.30 -10.82
N GLY A 206 -4.39 -9.47 -12.14
CA GLY A 206 -5.60 -9.99 -12.80
C GLY A 206 -6.50 -8.97 -13.48
N VAL A 207 -6.06 -7.72 -13.69
CA VAL A 207 -6.77 -6.77 -14.56
C VAL A 207 -6.69 -7.28 -16.00
N LYS A 208 -7.75 -7.94 -16.49
CA LYS A 208 -7.89 -8.32 -17.90
C LYS A 208 -8.12 -7.05 -18.72
N LEU A 209 -7.08 -6.59 -19.41
CA LEU A 209 -7.18 -5.53 -20.41
C LEU A 209 -7.86 -6.06 -21.69
N PRO A 210 -8.88 -5.37 -22.24
CA PRO A 210 -9.39 -5.71 -23.57
C PRO A 210 -8.33 -5.31 -24.60
N GLY A 211 -7.77 -6.27 -25.33
CA GLY A 211 -6.88 -6.02 -26.47
C GLY A 211 -5.51 -6.71 -26.46
N TYR A 212 -5.13 -7.42 -25.39
CA TYR A 212 -3.90 -8.22 -25.38
C TYR A 212 -4.21 -9.70 -25.56
N GLN A 213 -3.88 -10.23 -26.74
CA GLN A 213 -4.10 -11.62 -27.14
C GLN A 213 -2.84 -12.42 -26.77
N GLY A 214 -2.92 -13.25 -25.73
CA GLY A 214 -1.81 -14.14 -25.39
C GLY A 214 -2.00 -15.01 -24.15
N VAL A 215 -3.00 -15.89 -24.14
CA VAL A 215 -2.89 -17.37 -23.94
C VAL A 215 -4.30 -18.01 -23.87
N PRO A 216 -4.58 -19.13 -24.57
CA PRO A 216 -5.84 -19.86 -24.45
C PRO A 216 -5.82 -20.93 -23.33
N ASN A 217 -7.01 -21.14 -22.74
CA ASN A 217 -7.45 -22.26 -21.89
C ASN A 217 -6.93 -22.39 -20.43
N GLY A 218 -7.77 -21.92 -19.49
CA GLY A 218 -8.76 -22.76 -18.80
C GLY A 218 -8.30 -24.01 -18.04
N TYR A 219 -7.81 -23.83 -16.81
CA TYR A 219 -7.98 -24.76 -15.68
C TYR A 219 -8.08 -23.96 -14.36
N PRO A 220 -8.94 -24.37 -13.40
CA PRO A 220 -9.07 -23.69 -12.11
C PRO A 220 -7.90 -24.09 -11.22
N MET A 221 -6.83 -23.31 -11.23
CA MET A 221 -5.83 -23.39 -10.18
C MET A 221 -6.41 -22.69 -8.95
N ALA A 222 -6.58 -23.45 -7.86
CA ALA A 222 -6.58 -22.89 -6.51
C ALA A 222 -5.46 -21.84 -6.43
N PRO A 223 -5.64 -20.72 -5.69
CA PRO A 223 -4.55 -19.76 -5.54
C PRO A 223 -3.35 -20.56 -5.02
N PRO A 224 -2.21 -20.61 -5.74
CA PRO A 224 -1.00 -21.05 -5.09
C PRO A 224 -0.89 -20.14 -3.88
N ALA A 225 -0.75 -20.75 -2.70
CA ALA A 225 -0.45 -20.05 -1.46
C ALA A 225 0.47 -18.86 -1.79
N TYR A 226 0.13 -17.67 -1.30
CA TYR A 226 0.88 -16.44 -1.50
C TYR A 226 2.30 -16.60 -0.91
N ASN A 227 3.16 -17.36 -1.59
CA ASN A 227 4.59 -17.18 -1.54
C ASN A 227 4.85 -15.95 -2.38
N ALA A 228 4.78 -14.78 -1.72
CA ALA A 228 5.75 -13.76 -2.05
C ALA A 228 7.12 -14.47 -2.09
N MET A 229 7.85 -14.33 -3.19
CA MET A 229 9.23 -14.84 -3.27
C MET A 229 10.01 -14.15 -2.14
N ASN A 230 10.09 -14.82 -1.00
CA ASN A 230 10.83 -14.40 0.15
C ASN A 230 12.28 -14.73 -0.19
N TYR A 231 13.06 -13.73 -0.59
CA TYR A 231 14.51 -13.86 -0.73
C TYR A 231 15.09 -14.05 0.67
N GLY A 232 15.03 -15.28 1.15
CA GLY A 232 15.72 -15.72 2.36
C GLY A 232 17.15 -16.15 2.03
N PRO A 233 18.05 -16.19 3.02
CA PRO A 233 19.44 -16.60 2.81
C PRO A 233 19.50 -18.09 2.41
N ASN A 234 20.18 -18.39 1.29
CA ASN A 234 20.35 -19.75 0.78
C ASN A 234 21.24 -20.61 1.69
N GLY A 235 20.78 -21.84 1.99
CA GLY A 235 21.57 -22.89 2.62
C GLY A 235 21.38 -24.24 1.92
N VAL A 236 22.44 -24.69 1.23
CA VAL A 236 22.97 -26.05 1.02
C VAL A 236 22.02 -27.25 0.76
N GLY A 237 22.31 -27.98 -0.32
CA GLY A 237 21.47 -29.07 -0.87
C GLY A 237 21.57 -30.45 -0.20
N GLY A 238 20.63 -31.32 -0.58
CA GLY A 238 20.60 -32.75 -0.28
C GLY A 238 19.55 -33.49 -1.15
N LYS A 239 19.88 -34.70 -1.61
CA LYS A 239 19.08 -35.55 -2.53
C LYS A 239 18.37 -36.71 -1.79
N TYR A 240 17.34 -37.28 -2.47
CA TYR A 240 16.67 -38.61 -2.35
C TYR A 240 15.52 -38.78 -1.33
N PRO A 241 14.60 -39.78 -1.45
CA PRO A 241 13.88 -40.31 -2.63
C PRO A 241 12.33 -40.43 -2.41
N SER A 242 11.59 -40.79 -3.48
CA SER A 242 10.12 -40.96 -3.51
C SER A 242 9.60 -42.31 -2.95
N LYS A 243 8.48 -42.30 -2.20
CA LYS A 243 7.37 -43.30 -2.31
C LYS A 243 6.13 -43.02 -1.42
N LYS A 244 4.97 -43.10 -2.08
CA LYS A 244 3.61 -43.57 -1.70
C LYS A 244 2.89 -43.10 -0.41
N VAL A 245 1.83 -42.34 -0.66
CA VAL A 245 0.46 -42.32 -0.07
C VAL A 245 0.16 -43.29 1.07
N VAL A 246 -0.13 -42.75 2.26
CA VAL A 246 -1.28 -43.16 3.09
C VAL A 246 -1.74 -41.98 3.96
N SER A 247 -3.06 -41.85 4.08
CA SER A 247 -3.78 -40.90 4.93
C SER A 247 -3.39 -41.06 6.41
N ALA A 248 -2.92 -39.98 7.04
CA ALA A 248 -3.00 -39.77 8.48
C ALA A 248 -2.76 -38.30 8.82
N ARG A 249 -3.65 -37.77 9.68
CA ARG A 249 -3.56 -36.48 10.36
C ARG A 249 -2.12 -36.04 10.65
N SER A 250 -1.80 -34.80 10.29
CA SER A 250 -0.56 -34.14 10.68
C SER A 250 -0.84 -32.70 11.15
N PRO A 251 0.06 -32.16 11.99
CA PRO A 251 -0.29 -31.35 13.15
C PRO A 251 -0.13 -29.85 12.92
N ALA A 252 -0.69 -29.09 13.86
CA ALA A 252 -0.61 -27.65 14.08
C ALA A 252 0.60 -26.93 13.43
N GLY A 253 0.32 -26.11 12.42
CA GLY A 253 1.17 -25.00 11.97
C GLY A 253 0.80 -23.68 12.68
N PRO A 254 1.66 -22.66 12.63
CA PRO A 254 1.50 -21.44 13.42
C PRO A 254 0.44 -20.51 12.80
N ASN A 255 -0.66 -20.30 13.53
CA ASN A 255 -1.68 -19.25 13.36
C ASN A 255 -1.98 -18.84 11.90
N GLU A 256 -2.61 -19.73 11.14
CA GLU A 256 -3.60 -19.27 10.17
C GLU A 256 -4.75 -18.66 10.98
N TYR A 257 -4.95 -17.34 10.87
CA TYR A 257 -6.18 -16.73 11.32
C TYR A 257 -7.32 -17.44 10.60
N GLN A 258 -8.03 -18.29 11.34
CA GLN A 258 -9.26 -18.94 10.94
C GLN A 258 -10.32 -17.85 10.87
N GLY A 259 -10.24 -17.02 9.82
CA GLY A 259 -11.22 -15.98 9.56
C GLY A 259 -12.56 -16.65 9.38
N ASP A 260 -13.56 -16.19 10.13
CA ASP A 260 -14.92 -16.67 9.98
C ASP A 260 -15.37 -16.47 8.53
N SER A 261 -16.23 -17.37 8.06
CA SER A 261 -16.80 -17.26 6.73
C SER A 261 -18.31 -17.38 6.82
N VAL A 262 -19.02 -16.37 6.31
CA VAL A 262 -20.47 -16.37 6.20
C VAL A 262 -20.86 -16.48 4.73
N THR A 263 -21.86 -17.31 4.43
CA THR A 263 -22.44 -17.40 3.09
C THR A 263 -23.88 -16.95 3.14
N ILE A 264 -24.20 -15.95 2.32
CA ILE A 264 -25.56 -15.42 2.17
C ILE A 264 -26.12 -15.75 0.79
N GLY A 265 -27.43 -15.90 0.72
CA GLY A 265 -28.18 -16.03 -0.52
C GLY A 265 -28.60 -14.67 -1.05
N ILE A 266 -28.36 -14.42 -2.33
CA ILE A 266 -28.84 -13.21 -3.00
C ILE A 266 -29.53 -13.64 -4.28
N ALA A 267 -30.78 -13.22 -4.47
CA ALA A 267 -31.53 -13.49 -5.70
C ALA A 267 -30.70 -13.09 -6.94
N ASP A 268 -30.72 -13.92 -7.99
CA ASP A 268 -29.88 -13.69 -9.18
C ASP A 268 -30.13 -12.33 -9.84
N GLU A 269 -31.35 -11.80 -9.73
CA GLU A 269 -31.71 -10.45 -10.20
C GLU A 269 -30.97 -9.33 -9.46
N HIS A 270 -30.67 -9.51 -8.18
CA HIS A 270 -29.96 -8.53 -7.35
C HIS A 270 -28.44 -8.66 -7.42
N ILE A 271 -27.92 -9.79 -7.90
CA ILE A 271 -26.46 -10.00 -7.97
C ILE A 271 -25.77 -8.97 -8.87
N GLY A 272 -26.47 -8.50 -9.91
CA GLY A 272 -25.97 -7.46 -10.80
C GLY A 272 -25.67 -6.15 -10.09
N VAL A 273 -26.43 -5.82 -9.04
CA VAL A 273 -26.26 -4.60 -8.22
C VAL A 273 -25.15 -4.78 -7.20
N VAL A 274 -25.07 -5.94 -6.58
CA VAL A 274 -23.99 -6.29 -5.64
C VAL A 274 -22.64 -6.31 -6.37
N VAL A 275 -22.59 -6.84 -7.60
CA VAL A 275 -21.39 -6.82 -8.46
C VAL A 275 -21.14 -5.42 -9.01
N GLY A 276 -22.17 -4.75 -9.52
CA GLY A 276 -22.08 -3.49 -10.25
C GLY A 276 -21.48 -3.65 -11.66
N ARG A 277 -21.68 -2.66 -12.54
CA ARG A 277 -21.07 -2.67 -13.89
C ARG A 277 -19.53 -2.75 -13.76
N GLY A 278 -18.93 -3.77 -14.35
CA GLY A 278 -17.49 -4.01 -14.29
C GLY A 278 -16.97 -4.45 -12.91
N GLY A 279 -17.83 -4.90 -11.99
CA GLY A 279 -17.42 -5.31 -10.65
C GLY A 279 -17.20 -4.17 -9.66
N ARG A 280 -17.58 -2.93 -10.01
CA ARG A 280 -17.33 -1.73 -9.18
C ARG A 280 -17.90 -1.85 -7.76
N ASN A 281 -19.15 -2.29 -7.63
CA ASN A 281 -19.81 -2.33 -6.33
C ASN A 281 -19.21 -3.44 -5.46
N ILE A 282 -18.91 -4.62 -6.02
CA ILE A 282 -18.29 -5.69 -5.24
C ILE A 282 -16.86 -5.35 -4.80
N MET A 283 -16.13 -4.61 -5.63
CA MET A 283 -14.81 -4.08 -5.27
C MET A 283 -14.91 -3.05 -4.15
N GLU A 284 -15.88 -2.13 -4.22
CA GLU A 284 -16.15 -1.14 -3.17
C GLU A 284 -16.50 -1.83 -1.85
N ILE A 285 -17.35 -2.85 -1.88
CA ILE A 285 -17.72 -3.64 -0.70
C ILE A 285 -16.48 -4.37 -0.14
N THR A 286 -15.68 -5.01 -1.00
CA THR A 286 -14.45 -5.72 -0.60
C THR A 286 -13.44 -4.76 0.04
N GLN A 287 -13.21 -3.59 -0.57
CA GLN A 287 -12.24 -2.60 -0.07
C GLN A 287 -12.74 -1.89 1.19
N GLY A 288 -14.01 -1.51 1.23
CA GLY A 288 -14.61 -0.79 2.36
C GLY A 288 -14.71 -1.65 3.62
N SER A 289 -15.06 -2.92 3.45
CA SER A 289 -15.17 -3.89 4.55
C SER A 289 -13.83 -4.52 4.96
N GLY A 290 -12.87 -4.62 4.04
CA GLY A 290 -11.66 -5.42 4.24
C GLY A 290 -11.94 -6.94 4.24
N ALA A 291 -13.17 -7.37 3.95
CA ALA A 291 -13.53 -8.77 3.81
C ALA A 291 -13.27 -9.26 2.38
N ARG A 292 -12.94 -10.53 2.25
CA ARG A 292 -12.87 -11.22 0.96
C ARG A 292 -14.26 -11.70 0.54
N ILE A 293 -14.72 -11.29 -0.63
CA ILE A 293 -16.05 -11.66 -1.12
C ILE A 293 -15.95 -12.51 -2.39
N LYS A 294 -16.61 -13.66 -2.38
CA LYS A 294 -16.67 -14.59 -3.51
C LYS A 294 -18.13 -14.82 -3.88
N ILE A 295 -18.43 -14.68 -5.16
CA ILE A 295 -19.78 -14.90 -5.70
C ILE A 295 -19.73 -16.19 -6.54
N SER A 296 -20.72 -17.06 -6.39
CA SER A 296 -20.84 -18.27 -7.23
C SER A 296 -20.98 -17.92 -8.71
N ASP A 297 -20.66 -18.84 -9.62
CA ASP A 297 -20.83 -18.61 -11.05
C ASP A 297 -22.32 -18.49 -11.44
N ARG A 298 -22.59 -17.94 -12.62
CA ARG A 298 -23.97 -17.88 -13.16
C ARG A 298 -24.50 -19.30 -13.31
N GLY A 299 -25.65 -19.59 -12.69
CA GLY A 299 -26.25 -20.92 -12.68
C GLY A 299 -25.85 -21.81 -11.49
N ASP A 300 -24.90 -21.40 -10.64
CA ASP A 300 -24.60 -22.07 -9.38
C ASP A 300 -25.39 -21.41 -8.24
N PHE A 301 -26.58 -21.97 -7.99
CA PHE A 301 -27.53 -21.50 -6.98
C PHE A 301 -27.44 -22.31 -5.67
N MET A 302 -27.96 -21.75 -4.57
CA MET A 302 -28.17 -22.54 -3.36
C MET A 302 -29.22 -23.63 -3.59
N PRO A 303 -28.98 -24.87 -3.11
CA PRO A 303 -29.91 -25.98 -3.31
C PRO A 303 -31.33 -25.62 -2.85
N GLY A 304 -32.31 -25.75 -3.74
CA GLY A 304 -33.72 -25.44 -3.44
C GLY A 304 -34.10 -23.95 -3.58
N THR A 305 -33.22 -23.09 -4.08
CA THR A 305 -33.48 -21.66 -4.30
C THR A 305 -32.95 -21.21 -5.68
N SER A 306 -33.34 -20.01 -6.11
CA SER A 306 -32.73 -19.29 -7.24
C SER A 306 -31.66 -18.28 -6.78
N ASP A 307 -31.16 -18.43 -5.55
CA ASP A 307 -30.24 -17.48 -4.96
C ASP A 307 -28.79 -17.85 -5.28
N ARG A 308 -28.02 -16.86 -5.71
CA ARG A 308 -26.58 -16.92 -5.88
C ARG A 308 -25.92 -16.93 -4.50
N LYS A 309 -24.87 -17.73 -4.36
CA LYS A 309 -24.10 -17.82 -3.12
C LYS A 309 -23.10 -16.67 -3.10
N VAL A 310 -23.13 -15.87 -2.04
CA VAL A 310 -22.09 -14.89 -1.75
C VAL A 310 -21.39 -15.28 -0.46
N THR A 311 -20.15 -15.72 -0.57
CA THR A 311 -19.31 -16.11 0.55
C THR A 311 -18.40 -14.94 0.93
N ILE A 312 -18.51 -14.50 2.17
CA ILE A 312 -17.76 -13.42 2.78
C ILE A 312 -16.80 -14.05 3.79
N THR A 313 -15.51 -13.71 3.73
CA THR A 313 -14.48 -14.26 4.62
C THR A 313 -13.64 -13.13 5.19
N GLY A 314 -13.47 -13.08 6.52
CA GLY A 314 -12.74 -11.99 7.17
C GLY A 314 -12.79 -12.06 8.69
N SER A 315 -12.45 -10.95 9.35
CA SER A 315 -12.77 -10.78 10.77
C SER A 315 -14.28 -10.62 10.96
N PRO A 316 -14.84 -10.89 12.16
CA PRO A 316 -16.27 -10.70 12.42
C PRO A 316 -16.76 -9.29 12.07
N GLU A 317 -15.95 -8.27 12.36
CA GLU A 317 -16.22 -6.87 12.01
C GLU A 317 -16.22 -6.64 10.49
N ALA A 318 -15.23 -7.18 9.76
CA ALA A 318 -15.16 -7.07 8.31
C ALA A 318 -16.35 -7.76 7.62
N ILE A 319 -16.75 -8.94 8.13
CA ILE A 319 -17.92 -9.67 7.62
C ILE A 319 -19.18 -8.85 7.84
N HIS A 320 -19.37 -8.30 9.04
CA HIS A 320 -20.54 -7.49 9.36
C HIS A 320 -20.66 -6.25 8.47
N ILE A 321 -19.56 -5.51 8.30
CA ILE A 321 -19.52 -4.35 7.41
C ILE A 321 -19.83 -4.75 5.96
N ALA A 322 -19.26 -5.86 5.48
CA ALA A 322 -19.53 -6.35 4.13
C ALA A 322 -21.00 -6.72 3.93
N GLU A 323 -21.62 -7.42 4.90
CA GLU A 323 -23.04 -7.76 4.85
C GLU A 323 -23.93 -6.52 4.79
N ASP A 324 -23.66 -5.51 5.62
CA ASP A 324 -24.46 -4.28 5.65
C ASP A 324 -24.34 -3.50 4.36
N MET A 325 -23.13 -3.39 3.80
CA MET A 325 -22.92 -2.77 2.49
C MET A 325 -23.65 -3.52 1.37
N ILE A 326 -23.66 -4.86 1.41
CA ILE A 326 -24.42 -5.69 0.45
C ILE A 326 -25.92 -5.43 0.58
N LYS A 327 -26.46 -5.45 1.81
CA LYS A 327 -27.88 -5.18 2.08
C LYS A 327 -28.28 -3.79 1.60
N GLN A 328 -27.46 -2.77 1.85
CA GLN A 328 -27.69 -1.40 1.39
C GLN A 328 -27.71 -1.29 -0.14
N LYS A 329 -26.81 -1.97 -0.85
CA LYS A 329 -26.80 -1.97 -2.32
C LYS A 329 -28.02 -2.67 -2.90
N ILE A 330 -28.54 -3.70 -2.24
CA ILE A 330 -29.78 -4.39 -2.66
C ILE A 330 -30.99 -3.50 -2.40
N SER A 331 -31.09 -2.87 -1.23
CA SER A 331 -32.25 -2.04 -0.86
C SER A 331 -32.40 -0.77 -1.72
N THR A 332 -31.30 -0.22 -2.23
CA THR A 332 -31.34 0.95 -3.15
C THR A 332 -31.96 0.63 -4.51
N MET A 333 -32.09 -0.64 -4.88
CA MET A 333 -32.73 -1.07 -6.13
C MET A 333 -34.24 -1.30 -5.97
N SER A 334 -34.72 -1.59 -4.75
CA SER A 334 -36.16 -1.81 -4.50
C SER A 334 -36.98 -0.50 -4.43
N GLU A 335 -36.34 0.67 -4.44
CA GLU A 335 -36.98 1.99 -4.35
C GLU A 335 -36.97 2.80 -5.67
N ASN A 336 -36.43 2.24 -6.77
CA ASN A 336 -36.44 2.84 -8.11
C ASN A 336 -37.12 1.93 -9.14
#